data_AF-A0A2H0YGA3-F1
#
_entry.id   AF-A0A2H0YGA3-F1
#
_cell.length_a   1.000
_cell.length_b   1.000
_cell.length_c   1.000
_cell.angle_alpha   90.00
_cell.angle_beta   90.00
_cell.angle_gamma   90.00
#
_symmetry.space_group_name_H-M   'P 1'
#
loop_
_entity.id
_entity.type
_entity.pdbx_description
1 polymer ?
#
loop_
_entity_poly.entity_id
_entity_poly.type
_entity_poly.pdbx_seq_one_letter_code
_entity_poly.pdbx_strand_id
1 'polypeptide(L)'
;MALLEFQVDEIFSIEEGLKVLREEIERNSSIELVNIPLNLIREWRPLLQGKKVTLYNNLVDGLPADIQDLGREVFTSVKMKGTIYGRVVEKGEIFLKHKIYNIWYDDKEILNIGGITYRRCVKCIQSMHRDILLEDQMDVLNIMTLYDAERGTEAILKAVEKSSRVRIVNLPKILVKKVVVQLDADDIKIICAQRSDEARKVANQYNAKVSGSLLNVYSMYKGKKVKSGGIALDESFFSVDYLEDEIYSILGIEWPRCPSCMTDFYELGWRAATKVR
;
A
#
# COMPACT_ATOMS: atom_id res chain seq x y z
N MET A 1 -19.04 17.41 -15.06
CA MET A 1 -19.19 16.03 -14.56
C MET A 1 -18.65 15.97 -13.15
N ALA A 2 -19.40 15.42 -12.19
CA ALA A 2 -18.84 15.10 -10.88
C ALA A 2 -17.74 14.04 -11.07
N LEU A 3 -16.59 14.21 -10.44
CA LEU A 3 -15.53 13.22 -10.47
C LEU A 3 -16.00 11.99 -9.68
N LEU A 4 -15.80 10.80 -10.22
CA LEU A 4 -16.00 9.55 -9.48
C LEU A 4 -15.00 9.50 -8.32
N GLU A 5 -15.51 9.33 -7.11
CA GLU A 5 -14.67 9.18 -5.92
C GLU A 5 -14.21 7.74 -5.76
N PHE A 6 -12.93 7.55 -5.43
CA PHE A 6 -12.36 6.22 -5.27
C PHE A 6 -11.41 6.19 -4.07
N GLN A 7 -11.76 5.39 -3.06
CA GLN A 7 -10.89 5.13 -1.93
C GLN A 7 -9.88 4.05 -2.26
N VAL A 8 -8.59 4.27 -1.99
CA VAL A 8 -7.53 3.30 -2.31
C VAL A 8 -6.92 2.64 -1.07
N ASP A 9 -6.71 3.42 -0.01
CA ASP A 9 -6.14 2.96 1.23
C ASP A 9 -6.67 3.72 2.45
N GLU A 10 -6.30 3.23 3.63
CA GLU A 10 -6.55 3.86 4.92
C GLU A 10 -5.31 3.69 5.81
N ILE A 11 -4.99 4.71 6.59
CA ILE A 11 -4.03 4.65 7.70
C ILE A 11 -4.77 5.06 8.96
N PHE A 12 -4.68 4.27 10.02
CA PHE A 12 -5.45 4.48 11.23
C PHE A 12 -4.59 5.04 12.36
N SER A 13 -5.23 5.67 13.34
CA SER A 13 -4.66 5.64 14.70
C SER A 13 -4.72 4.20 15.22
N ILE A 14 -3.87 3.82 16.17
CA ILE A 14 -3.83 2.44 16.67
C ILE A 14 -5.19 2.01 17.24
N GLU A 15 -5.80 2.86 18.07
CA GLU A 15 -7.10 2.61 18.69
C GLU A 15 -8.21 2.41 17.64
N GLU A 16 -8.34 3.33 16.68
CA GLU A 16 -9.37 3.23 15.64
C GLU A 16 -9.11 2.03 14.72
N GLY A 17 -7.85 1.76 14.37
CA GLY A 17 -7.47 0.63 13.55
C GLY A 17 -7.84 -0.71 14.20
N LEU A 18 -7.57 -0.84 15.51
CA LEU A 18 -7.97 -2.02 16.27
C LEU A 18 -9.48 -2.19 16.36
N LYS A 19 -10.22 -1.08 16.55
CA LYS A 19 -11.68 -1.10 16.56
C LYS A 19 -12.24 -1.55 15.20
N VAL A 20 -11.80 -0.92 14.11
CA VAL A 20 -12.21 -1.28 12.74
C VAL A 20 -11.89 -2.73 12.43
N LEU A 21 -10.72 -3.23 12.85
CA LEU A 21 -10.36 -4.63 12.69
C LEU A 21 -11.31 -5.59 13.40
N ARG A 22 -11.72 -5.29 14.64
CA ARG A 22 -12.72 -6.11 15.35
C ARG A 22 -14.03 -6.17 14.58
N GLU A 23 -14.55 -5.02 14.15
CA GLU A 23 -15.81 -4.95 13.39
C GLU A 23 -15.71 -5.73 12.06
N GLU A 24 -14.57 -5.66 11.38
CA GLU A 24 -14.36 -6.38 10.13
C GLU A 24 -14.24 -7.89 10.37
N ILE A 25 -13.53 -8.33 11.41
CA ILE A 25 -13.46 -9.75 11.80
C ILE A 25 -14.85 -10.29 12.14
N GLU A 26 -15.65 -9.53 12.89
CA GLU A 26 -17.03 -9.89 13.22
C GLU A 26 -17.89 -10.13 11.98
N ARG A 27 -17.78 -9.24 10.97
CA ARG A 27 -18.60 -9.29 9.74
C ARG A 27 -18.15 -10.33 8.73
N ASN A 28 -16.91 -10.80 8.80
CA ASN A 28 -16.37 -11.77 7.83
C ASN A 28 -16.45 -13.21 8.36
N SER A 29 -16.84 -14.17 7.52
CA SER A 29 -16.89 -15.59 7.91
C SER A 29 -15.60 -16.36 7.60
N SER A 30 -14.72 -15.76 6.80
CA SER A 30 -13.41 -16.33 6.42
C SER A 30 -12.34 -15.26 6.63
N ILE A 31 -11.31 -15.61 7.38
CA ILE A 31 -10.21 -14.72 7.74
C ILE A 31 -8.89 -15.48 7.59
N GLU A 32 -7.91 -14.87 6.93
CA GLU A 32 -6.54 -15.35 6.95
C GLU A 32 -5.67 -14.37 7.75
N LEU A 33 -4.97 -14.89 8.75
CA LEU A 33 -4.11 -14.14 9.66
C LEU A 33 -2.67 -14.55 9.38
N VAL A 34 -1.83 -13.60 8.97
CA VAL A 34 -0.43 -13.84 8.65
C VAL A 34 0.43 -13.04 9.61
N ASN A 35 1.29 -13.72 10.37
CA ASN A 35 2.23 -13.09 11.31
C ASN A 35 1.56 -12.03 12.21
N ILE A 36 0.44 -12.40 12.84
CA ILE A 36 -0.30 -11.51 13.76
C ILE A 36 0.21 -11.72 15.19
N PRO A 37 0.41 -10.66 15.98
CA PRO A 37 0.78 -10.77 17.39
C PRO A 37 -0.14 -11.73 18.16
N LEU A 38 0.43 -12.71 18.87
CA LEU A 38 -0.34 -13.75 19.55
C LEU A 38 -1.30 -13.20 20.62
N ASN A 39 -0.92 -12.09 21.27
CA ASN A 39 -1.81 -11.38 22.21
C ASN A 39 -3.07 -10.84 21.52
N LEU A 40 -2.96 -10.30 20.30
CA LEU A 40 -4.13 -9.88 19.52
C LEU A 40 -4.99 -11.07 19.11
N ILE A 41 -4.38 -12.18 18.69
CA ILE A 41 -5.13 -13.41 18.36
C ILE A 41 -5.93 -13.90 19.58
N ARG A 42 -5.32 -13.89 20.77
CA ARG A 42 -5.98 -14.24 22.03
C ARG A 42 -7.12 -13.29 22.36
N GLU A 43 -6.92 -11.99 22.20
CA GLU A 43 -7.97 -10.99 22.40
C GLU A 43 -9.15 -11.20 21.43
N TRP A 44 -8.86 -11.51 20.18
CA TRP A 44 -9.87 -11.72 19.14
C TRP A 44 -10.45 -13.13 19.09
N ARG A 45 -10.00 -14.06 19.95
CA ARG A 45 -10.50 -15.43 19.99
C ARG A 45 -12.03 -15.53 20.01
N PRO A 46 -12.78 -14.77 20.84
CA PRO A 46 -14.24 -14.81 20.82
C PRO A 46 -14.85 -14.42 19.47
N LEU A 47 -14.17 -13.54 18.73
CA LEU A 47 -14.59 -13.09 17.41
C LEU A 47 -14.24 -14.11 16.32
N LEU A 48 -13.15 -14.86 16.50
CA LEU A 48 -12.64 -15.84 15.53
C LEU A 48 -13.35 -17.20 15.64
N GLN A 49 -13.89 -17.53 16.82
CA GLN A 49 -14.51 -18.82 17.09
C GLN A 49 -15.66 -19.11 16.11
N GLY A 50 -15.67 -20.33 15.53
CA GLY A 50 -16.71 -20.78 14.61
C GLY A 50 -16.61 -20.19 13.19
N LYS A 51 -15.59 -19.39 12.90
CA LYS A 51 -15.31 -18.87 11.54
C LYS A 51 -14.28 -19.76 10.83
N LYS A 52 -14.17 -19.60 9.51
CA LYS A 52 -13.11 -20.23 8.72
C LYS A 52 -11.82 -19.41 8.87
N VAL A 53 -10.99 -19.77 9.84
CA VAL A 53 -9.72 -19.08 10.11
C VAL A 53 -8.55 -19.90 9.54
N THR A 54 -7.62 -19.21 8.87
CA THR A 54 -6.31 -19.77 8.50
C THR A 54 -5.22 -18.93 9.16
N LEU A 55 -4.30 -19.57 9.88
CA LEU A 55 -3.22 -18.95 10.64
C LEU A 55 -1.90 -19.31 9.99
N TYR A 56 -1.27 -18.33 9.33
CA TYR A 56 0.07 -18.46 8.78
C TYR A 56 1.08 -17.96 9.82
N ASN A 57 1.97 -18.85 10.23
CA ASN A 57 2.98 -18.53 11.23
C ASN A 57 4.32 -19.20 10.89
N ASN A 58 5.39 -18.58 11.38
CA ASN A 58 6.77 -19.04 11.21
C ASN A 58 7.40 -19.51 12.52
N LEU A 59 6.56 -19.90 13.50
CA LEU A 59 7.03 -20.40 14.78
C LEU A 59 7.50 -21.84 14.60
N VAL A 60 8.76 -22.10 14.92
CA VAL A 60 9.39 -23.43 14.79
C VAL A 60 8.65 -24.48 15.63
N ASP A 61 8.13 -24.06 16.79
CA ASP A 61 7.40 -24.95 17.72
C ASP A 61 5.89 -25.02 17.42
N GLY A 62 5.44 -24.41 16.32
CA GLY A 62 4.03 -24.26 15.96
C GLY A 62 3.28 -23.26 16.84
N LEU A 63 1.98 -23.12 16.60
CA LEU A 63 1.13 -22.23 17.40
C LEU A 63 0.95 -22.78 18.83
N PRO A 64 0.82 -21.90 19.85
CA PRO A 64 0.43 -22.32 21.19
C PRO A 64 -0.89 -23.11 21.20
N ALA A 65 -1.01 -24.09 22.11
CA ALA A 65 -2.19 -24.95 22.22
C ALA A 65 -3.51 -24.18 22.41
N ASP A 66 -3.46 -22.99 23.03
CA ASP A 66 -4.62 -22.12 23.20
C ASP A 66 -5.04 -21.40 21.91
N ILE A 67 -4.29 -21.50 20.83
CA ILE A 67 -4.57 -20.88 19.53
C ILE A 67 -4.83 -21.93 18.45
N GLN A 68 -4.27 -23.14 18.60
CA GLN A 68 -4.39 -24.21 17.61
C GLN A 68 -5.84 -24.60 17.27
N ASP A 69 -6.78 -24.45 18.20
CA ASP A 69 -8.20 -24.78 17.98
C ASP A 69 -8.99 -23.71 17.22
N LEU A 70 -8.39 -22.54 16.95
CA LEU A 70 -9.05 -21.43 16.26
C LEU A 70 -9.26 -21.67 14.75
N GLY A 71 -8.44 -22.52 14.13
CA GLY A 71 -8.53 -22.73 12.69
C GLY A 71 -7.40 -23.58 12.11
N ARG A 72 -7.28 -23.52 10.78
CA ARG A 72 -6.21 -24.23 10.07
C ARG A 72 -4.88 -23.53 10.29
N GLU A 73 -3.89 -24.26 10.77
CA GLU A 73 -2.51 -23.81 10.81
C GLU A 73 -1.80 -24.04 9.46
N VAL A 74 -1.01 -23.05 9.04
CA VAL A 74 -0.10 -23.14 7.90
C VAL A 74 1.27 -22.65 8.36
N PHE A 75 2.26 -23.52 8.24
CA PHE A 75 3.65 -23.19 8.54
C PHE A 75 4.30 -22.48 7.34
N THR A 76 5.13 -21.48 7.61
CA THR A 76 5.96 -20.80 6.62
C THR A 76 7.35 -20.55 7.20
N SER A 77 8.41 -20.72 6.40
CA SER A 77 9.78 -20.34 6.75
C SER A 77 10.03 -18.83 6.60
N VAL A 78 9.13 -18.13 5.89
CA VAL A 78 9.29 -16.73 5.54
C VAL A 78 9.06 -15.82 6.74
N LYS A 79 10.03 -14.96 7.05
CA LYS A 79 9.86 -13.88 8.04
C LYS A 79 9.18 -12.68 7.39
N MET A 80 8.07 -12.25 7.98
CA MET A 80 7.29 -11.12 7.49
C MET A 80 7.74 -9.83 8.15
N LYS A 81 8.42 -8.97 7.38
CA LYS A 81 8.96 -7.70 7.83
C LYS A 81 8.31 -6.53 7.09
N GLY A 82 8.37 -5.38 7.71
CA GLY A 82 8.03 -4.10 7.09
C GLY A 82 8.99 -3.04 7.57
N THR A 83 9.09 -1.95 6.82
CA THR A 83 9.87 -0.79 7.25
C THR A 83 8.91 0.36 7.56
N ILE A 84 9.02 0.97 8.74
CA ILE A 84 8.24 2.14 9.12
C ILE A 84 9.18 3.23 9.59
N TYR A 85 9.13 4.43 9.03
CA TYR A 85 10.00 5.54 9.43
C TYR A 85 11.48 5.13 9.59
N GLY A 86 11.99 4.36 8.63
CA GLY A 86 13.38 3.87 8.55
C GLY A 86 13.77 2.75 9.53
N ARG A 87 12.83 2.20 10.30
CA ARG A 87 13.07 1.05 11.20
C ARG A 87 12.38 -0.19 10.63
N VAL A 88 13.13 -1.29 10.55
CA VAL A 88 12.61 -2.61 10.18
C VAL A 88 11.92 -3.22 11.39
N VAL A 89 10.68 -3.64 11.22
CA VAL A 89 9.79 -4.14 12.28
C VAL A 89 9.07 -5.39 11.81
N GLU A 90 8.37 -6.08 12.71
CA GLU A 90 7.48 -7.16 12.30
C GLU A 90 6.29 -6.59 11.54
N LYS A 91 5.83 -7.36 10.55
CA LYS A 91 4.65 -7.02 9.78
C LYS A 91 3.69 -8.20 9.75
N GLY A 92 2.47 -7.95 10.19
CA GLY A 92 1.34 -8.86 10.08
C GLY A 92 0.34 -8.41 9.04
N GLU A 93 -0.42 -9.35 8.51
CA GLU A 93 -1.48 -9.09 7.54
C GLU A 93 -2.77 -9.85 7.88
N ILE A 94 -3.90 -9.18 7.74
CA ILE A 94 -5.23 -9.75 7.89
C ILE A 94 -5.92 -9.67 6.55
N PHE A 95 -6.12 -10.82 5.93
CA PHE A 95 -6.81 -10.94 4.66
C PHE A 95 -8.29 -11.21 4.88
N LEU A 96 -9.10 -10.33 4.31
CA LEU A 96 -10.54 -10.45 4.23
C LEU A 96 -10.97 -10.54 2.76
N LYS A 97 -12.26 -10.74 2.51
CA LYS A 97 -12.79 -10.96 1.15
C LYS A 97 -12.46 -9.82 0.17
N HIS A 98 -12.46 -8.59 0.66
CA HIS A 98 -12.33 -7.37 -0.15
C HIS A 98 -11.32 -6.35 0.40
N LYS A 99 -10.62 -6.69 1.48
CA LYS A 99 -9.70 -5.79 2.17
C LYS A 99 -8.49 -6.56 2.70
N ILE A 100 -7.37 -5.88 2.80
CA ILE A 100 -6.19 -6.34 3.52
C ILE A 100 -5.86 -5.30 4.57
N TYR A 101 -5.63 -5.74 5.79
CA TYR A 101 -5.04 -4.88 6.81
C TYR A 101 -3.59 -5.29 7.04
N ASN A 102 -2.71 -4.31 7.06
CA ASN A 102 -1.30 -4.43 7.41
C ASN A 102 -1.13 -3.91 8.83
N ILE A 103 -0.44 -4.66 9.68
CA ILE A 103 -0.15 -4.32 11.07
C ILE A 103 1.37 -4.31 11.22
N TRP A 104 1.95 -3.16 11.53
CA TRP A 104 3.37 -3.06 11.86
C TRP A 104 3.50 -3.05 13.37
N TYR A 105 4.38 -3.88 13.92
CA TYR A 105 4.55 -4.03 15.36
C TYR A 105 5.97 -4.42 15.73
N ASP A 106 6.32 -4.23 16.99
CA ASP A 106 7.49 -4.81 17.61
C ASP A 106 7.09 -5.63 18.85
N ASP A 107 8.07 -6.09 19.63
CA ASP A 107 7.82 -6.91 20.82
C ASP A 107 7.02 -6.18 21.92
N LYS A 108 6.87 -4.84 21.83
CA LYS A 108 6.22 -4.01 22.84
C LYS A 108 4.84 -3.58 22.41
N GLU A 109 4.66 -3.16 21.17
CA GLU A 109 3.43 -2.51 20.74
C GLU A 109 3.17 -2.57 19.23
N ILE A 110 1.94 -2.20 18.87
CA ILE A 110 1.56 -1.95 17.48
C ILE A 110 1.97 -0.52 17.12
N LEU A 111 2.75 -0.39 16.06
CA LEU A 111 3.30 0.87 15.59
C LEU A 111 2.44 1.54 14.52
N ASN A 112 1.75 0.74 13.70
CA ASN A 112 0.83 1.26 12.68
C ASN A 112 -0.18 0.20 12.21
N ILE A 113 -1.35 0.66 11.76
CA ILE A 113 -2.34 -0.16 11.07
C ILE A 113 -2.73 0.56 9.78
N GLY A 114 -2.70 -0.16 8.66
CA GLY A 114 -3.10 0.36 7.35
C GLY A 114 -3.98 -0.61 6.60
N GLY A 115 -4.95 -0.12 5.83
CA GLY A 115 -5.88 -0.90 5.03
C GLY A 115 -5.68 -0.68 3.53
N ILE A 116 -5.74 -1.74 2.73
CA ILE A 116 -5.84 -1.67 1.27
C ILE A 116 -7.23 -2.18 0.88
N THR A 117 -7.99 -1.34 0.17
CA THR A 117 -9.37 -1.64 -0.25
C THR A 117 -9.50 -1.81 -1.76
N TYR A 118 -8.45 -1.47 -2.52
CA TYR A 118 -8.47 -1.64 -3.97
C TYR A 118 -8.47 -3.11 -4.37
N ARG A 119 -9.61 -3.61 -4.86
CA ARG A 119 -9.88 -5.03 -5.15
C ARG A 119 -8.80 -5.74 -5.98
N ARG A 120 -8.19 -5.07 -6.96
CA ARG A 120 -7.13 -5.67 -7.79
C ARG A 120 -5.85 -5.88 -6.98
N CYS A 121 -5.45 -4.89 -6.17
CA CYS A 121 -4.33 -5.03 -5.24
C CYS A 121 -4.61 -6.09 -4.19
N VAL A 122 -5.81 -6.11 -3.60
CA VAL A 122 -6.20 -7.13 -2.61
C VAL A 122 -5.99 -8.54 -3.16
N LYS A 123 -6.50 -8.82 -4.36
CA LYS A 123 -6.32 -10.13 -5.01
C LYS A 123 -4.86 -10.43 -5.37
N CYS A 124 -4.14 -9.43 -5.87
CA CYS A 124 -2.74 -9.59 -6.28
C CYS A 124 -1.85 -9.92 -5.08
N ILE A 125 -1.99 -9.17 -3.99
CA ILE A 125 -1.25 -9.37 -2.74
C ILE A 125 -1.65 -10.73 -2.14
N GLN A 126 -2.94 -11.07 -2.07
CA GLN A 126 -3.38 -12.40 -1.61
C GLN A 126 -2.79 -13.57 -2.41
N SER A 127 -2.66 -13.42 -3.73
CA SER A 127 -2.03 -14.45 -4.57
C SER A 127 -0.54 -14.51 -4.30
N MET A 128 0.13 -13.36 -4.31
CA MET A 128 1.57 -13.24 -4.06
C MET A 128 1.95 -13.82 -2.70
N HIS A 129 1.24 -13.49 -1.62
CA HIS A 129 1.54 -14.04 -0.30
C HIS A 129 1.34 -15.56 -0.26
N ARG A 130 0.32 -16.10 -0.92
CA ARG A 130 0.14 -17.56 -0.97
C ARG A 130 1.26 -18.25 -1.74
N ASP A 131 1.74 -17.66 -2.83
CA ASP A 131 2.86 -18.21 -3.59
C ASP A 131 4.14 -18.15 -2.72
N ILE A 132 4.47 -16.95 -2.23
CA ILE A 132 5.73 -16.66 -1.53
C ILE A 132 5.84 -17.37 -0.17
N LEU A 133 4.78 -17.37 0.63
CA LEU A 133 4.82 -17.99 1.96
C LEU A 133 5.00 -19.51 1.90
N LEU A 134 4.83 -20.11 0.72
CA LEU A 134 5.04 -21.52 0.44
C LEU A 134 6.35 -21.80 -0.31
N GLU A 135 7.17 -20.77 -0.59
CA GLU A 135 8.47 -20.93 -1.23
C GLU A 135 9.59 -21.13 -0.20
N ASP A 136 10.31 -22.24 -0.30
CA ASP A 136 11.41 -22.59 0.62
C ASP A 136 12.68 -21.74 0.43
N GLN A 137 12.74 -20.88 -0.60
CA GLN A 137 13.94 -20.12 -0.98
C GLN A 137 13.96 -18.68 -0.47
N MET A 138 12.91 -18.22 0.21
CA MET A 138 12.82 -16.83 0.65
C MET A 138 12.80 -16.72 2.17
N ASP A 139 13.86 -16.15 2.75
CA ASP A 139 13.96 -16.04 4.21
C ASP A 139 13.14 -14.88 4.79
N VAL A 140 13.01 -13.77 4.04
CA VAL A 140 12.39 -12.52 4.53
C VAL A 140 11.56 -11.88 3.43
N LEU A 141 10.31 -11.55 3.74
CA LEU A 141 9.47 -10.67 2.93
C LEU A 141 9.46 -9.26 3.52
N ASN A 142 10.12 -8.30 2.88
CA ASN A 142 10.08 -6.87 3.26
C ASN A 142 9.86 -6.00 2.03
N ILE A 143 8.62 -5.92 1.57
CA ILE A 143 8.27 -5.24 0.31
C ILE A 143 7.48 -3.93 0.50
N MET A 144 7.13 -3.58 1.75
CA MET A 144 6.33 -2.38 2.06
C MET A 144 7.04 -1.50 3.08
N THR A 145 7.28 -0.25 2.67
CA THR A 145 7.90 0.76 3.51
C THR A 145 6.97 1.95 3.69
N LEU A 146 6.60 2.25 4.93
CA LEU A 146 5.90 3.47 5.29
C LEU A 146 6.92 4.55 5.68
N TYR A 147 6.95 5.64 4.93
CA TYR A 147 7.84 6.77 5.15
C TYR A 147 7.09 7.96 5.75
N ASP A 148 7.85 8.78 6.48
CA ASP A 148 7.46 10.17 6.72
C ASP A 148 7.65 10.98 5.43
N ALA A 149 7.15 12.22 5.42
CA ALA A 149 7.17 13.07 4.24
C ALA A 149 8.58 13.32 3.69
N GLU A 150 9.57 13.52 4.57
CA GLU A 150 10.94 13.88 4.17
C GLU A 150 11.65 12.67 3.54
N ARG A 151 11.72 11.56 4.29
CA ARG A 151 12.39 10.34 3.83
C ARG A 151 11.68 9.72 2.64
N GLY A 152 10.36 9.80 2.60
CA GLY A 152 9.57 9.29 1.48
C GLY A 152 9.81 10.12 0.22
N THR A 153 9.93 11.44 0.35
CA THR A 153 10.30 12.30 -0.78
C THR A 153 11.70 11.94 -1.28
N GLU A 154 12.67 11.76 -0.39
CA GLU A 154 14.03 11.34 -0.77
C GLU A 154 14.04 9.98 -1.48
N ALA A 155 13.28 9.00 -0.98
CA ALA A 155 13.16 7.68 -1.58
C ALA A 155 12.56 7.73 -2.99
N ILE A 156 11.50 8.53 -3.18
CA ILE A 156 10.90 8.75 -4.51
C ILE A 156 11.93 9.33 -5.48
N LEU A 157 12.65 10.37 -5.06
CA LEU A 157 13.65 11.05 -5.89
C LEU A 157 14.77 10.10 -6.33
N LYS A 158 15.34 9.34 -5.38
CA LYS A 158 16.35 8.29 -5.70
C LYS A 158 15.83 7.21 -6.65
N ALA A 159 14.56 6.83 -6.53
CA ALA A 159 13.97 5.82 -7.40
C ALA A 159 13.71 6.38 -8.82
N VAL A 160 13.31 7.65 -8.93
CA VAL A 160 13.13 8.35 -10.20
C VAL A 160 14.43 8.43 -10.98
N GLU A 161 15.56 8.76 -10.33
CA GLU A 161 16.89 8.84 -10.97
C GLU A 161 17.33 7.54 -11.65
N LYS A 162 16.79 6.39 -11.23
CA LYS A 162 17.14 5.06 -11.75
C LYS A 162 16.11 4.51 -12.74
N SER A 163 15.04 5.26 -13.01
CA SER A 163 13.89 4.76 -13.76
C SER A 163 13.88 5.31 -15.18
N SER A 164 13.73 4.41 -16.15
CA SER A 164 13.53 4.75 -17.57
C SER A 164 12.09 5.18 -17.86
N ARG A 165 11.14 4.72 -17.04
CA ARG A 165 9.72 4.94 -17.21
C ARG A 165 9.09 5.49 -15.93
N VAL A 166 8.38 6.60 -16.06
CA VAL A 166 7.76 7.30 -14.93
C VAL A 166 6.29 7.56 -15.21
N ARG A 167 5.42 7.13 -14.29
CA ARG A 167 3.98 7.39 -14.32
C ARG A 167 3.54 8.11 -13.06
N ILE A 168 3.17 9.36 -13.20
CA ILE A 168 2.73 10.20 -12.08
C ILE A 168 1.22 10.41 -12.17
N VAL A 169 0.52 10.19 -11.07
CA VAL A 169 -0.92 10.43 -10.96
C VAL A 169 -1.21 11.20 -9.67
N ASN A 170 -1.91 12.34 -9.80
CA ASN A 170 -2.50 13.05 -8.66
C ASN A 170 -1.53 13.35 -7.49
N LEU A 171 -0.26 13.72 -7.77
CA LEU A 171 0.69 14.10 -6.72
C LEU A 171 0.53 15.59 -6.29
N PRO A 172 0.93 15.96 -5.06
CA PRO A 172 0.98 17.37 -4.63
C PRO A 172 1.97 18.17 -5.50
N LYS A 173 1.70 19.47 -5.69
CA LYS A 173 2.48 20.30 -6.63
C LYS A 173 3.94 20.39 -6.21
N ILE A 174 4.20 20.45 -4.90
CA ILE A 174 5.56 20.51 -4.37
C ILE A 174 6.38 19.27 -4.73
N LEU A 175 5.76 18.09 -4.70
CA LEU A 175 6.44 16.84 -5.04
C LEU A 175 6.64 16.71 -6.56
N VAL A 176 5.62 17.10 -7.34
CA VAL A 176 5.77 17.16 -8.81
C VAL A 176 6.95 18.05 -9.19
N LYS A 177 7.09 19.24 -8.59
CA LYS A 177 8.23 20.14 -8.86
C LYS A 177 9.59 19.45 -8.59
N LYS A 178 9.72 18.76 -7.46
CA LYS A 178 10.96 18.05 -7.11
C LYS A 178 11.26 16.90 -8.07
N VAL A 179 10.27 16.06 -8.34
CA VAL A 179 10.41 14.91 -9.26
C VAL A 179 10.80 15.39 -10.65
N VAL A 180 10.11 16.41 -11.16
CA VAL A 180 10.32 16.97 -12.51
C VAL A 180 11.74 17.47 -12.73
N VAL A 181 12.33 18.12 -11.73
CA VAL A 181 13.72 18.62 -11.83
C VAL A 181 14.72 17.48 -11.97
N GLN A 182 14.37 16.27 -11.54
CA GLN A 182 15.20 15.07 -11.61
C GLN A 182 14.83 14.12 -12.75
N LEU A 183 13.85 14.46 -13.59
CA LEU A 183 13.43 13.58 -14.67
C LEU A 183 14.49 13.54 -15.77
N ASP A 184 15.23 12.44 -15.82
CA ASP A 184 16.10 12.04 -16.96
C ASP A 184 15.51 10.83 -17.71
N ALA A 185 14.23 10.53 -17.48
CA ALA A 185 13.55 9.35 -18.01
C ALA A 185 13.05 9.55 -19.46
N ASP A 186 13.22 8.54 -20.30
CA ASP A 186 12.81 8.56 -21.71
C ASP A 186 11.28 8.52 -21.90
N ASP A 187 10.54 7.92 -20.96
CA ASP A 187 9.08 7.75 -21.05
C ASP A 187 8.36 8.27 -19.81
N ILE A 188 7.91 9.52 -19.87
CA ILE A 188 7.24 10.23 -18.77
C ILE A 188 5.77 10.51 -19.13
N LYS A 189 4.85 10.07 -18.26
CA LYS A 189 3.42 10.44 -18.35
C LYS A 189 2.90 10.93 -17.01
N ILE A 190 2.16 12.04 -17.03
CA ILE A 190 1.66 12.72 -15.85
C ILE A 190 0.16 12.99 -15.97
N ILE A 191 -0.64 12.37 -15.10
CA ILE A 191 -2.05 12.67 -14.93
C ILE A 191 -2.21 13.59 -13.72
N CYS A 192 -2.45 14.87 -13.97
CA CYS A 192 -2.62 15.84 -12.90
C CYS A 192 -4.08 15.92 -12.44
N ALA A 193 -4.28 16.11 -11.13
CA ALA A 193 -5.60 16.40 -10.55
C ALA A 193 -6.28 17.62 -11.20
N GLN A 194 -5.48 18.61 -11.59
CA GLN A 194 -5.88 19.84 -12.25
C GLN A 194 -4.83 20.20 -13.32
N ARG A 195 -5.25 20.84 -14.43
CA ARG A 195 -4.30 21.40 -15.39
C ARG A 195 -3.51 22.52 -14.70
N SER A 196 -2.28 22.26 -14.26
CA SER A 196 -1.42 23.27 -13.64
C SER A 196 -0.36 23.77 -14.62
N ASP A 197 0.09 25.01 -14.42
CA ASP A 197 1.19 25.60 -15.21
C ASP A 197 2.49 24.81 -15.05
N GLU A 198 2.70 24.17 -13.90
CA GLU A 198 3.83 23.25 -13.68
C GLU A 198 3.76 22.07 -14.65
N ALA A 199 2.60 21.44 -14.82
CA ALA A 199 2.45 20.32 -15.73
C ALA A 199 2.76 20.73 -17.18
N ARG A 200 2.35 21.95 -17.59
CA ARG A 200 2.73 22.51 -18.89
C ARG A 200 4.24 22.71 -19.04
N LYS A 201 4.93 23.16 -17.98
CA LYS A 201 6.39 23.27 -17.97
C LYS A 201 7.06 21.91 -18.14
N VAL A 202 6.57 20.86 -17.48
CA VAL A 202 7.08 19.48 -17.67
C VAL A 202 6.95 19.03 -19.13
N ALA A 203 5.76 19.23 -19.72
CA ALA A 203 5.51 18.81 -21.10
C ALA A 203 6.48 19.47 -22.08
N ASN A 204 6.79 20.75 -21.86
CA ASN A 204 7.69 21.51 -22.72
C ASN A 204 9.18 21.18 -22.48
N GLN A 205 9.58 20.91 -21.24
CA GLN A 205 11.00 20.73 -20.87
C GLN A 205 11.47 19.27 -21.02
N TYR A 206 10.61 18.29 -20.73
CA TYR A 206 11.00 16.87 -20.61
C TYR A 206 10.20 15.96 -21.56
N ASN A 207 9.63 16.50 -22.63
CA ASN A 207 8.79 15.76 -23.60
C ASN A 207 7.69 14.90 -22.93
N ALA A 208 7.22 15.33 -21.76
CA ALA A 208 6.28 14.56 -20.95
C ALA A 208 4.85 14.70 -21.49
N LYS A 209 4.08 13.62 -21.38
CA LYS A 209 2.66 13.67 -21.74
C LYS A 209 1.82 14.07 -20.53
N VAL A 210 0.98 15.11 -20.67
CA VAL A 210 0.11 15.62 -19.58
C VAL A 210 -1.40 15.54 -19.87
N SER A 211 -2.15 14.96 -18.93
CA SER A 211 -3.61 14.85 -18.98
C SER A 211 -4.27 15.27 -17.65
N GLY A 212 -5.56 15.60 -17.69
CA GLY A 212 -6.35 15.94 -16.50
C GLY A 212 -7.03 14.70 -15.91
N SER A 213 -7.09 14.58 -14.59
CA SER A 213 -7.73 13.45 -13.92
C SER A 213 -9.23 13.39 -14.18
N LEU A 214 -9.75 12.17 -14.38
CA LEU A 214 -11.19 11.87 -14.40
C LEU A 214 -11.69 11.32 -13.05
N LEU A 215 -10.79 11.09 -12.09
CA LEU A 215 -11.08 10.43 -10.81
C LEU A 215 -10.62 11.30 -9.64
N ASN A 216 -11.42 11.33 -8.58
CA ASN A 216 -11.03 11.88 -7.28
C ASN A 216 -10.59 10.73 -6.37
N VAL A 217 -9.29 10.43 -6.39
CA VAL A 217 -8.70 9.37 -5.59
C VAL A 217 -8.35 9.92 -4.21
N TYR A 218 -8.80 9.21 -3.18
CA TYR A 218 -8.64 9.64 -1.79
C TYR A 218 -8.26 8.48 -0.87
N SER A 219 -7.78 8.86 0.29
CA SER A 219 -7.40 7.97 1.38
C SER A 219 -7.92 8.49 2.71
N MET A 220 -8.13 7.61 3.68
CA MET A 220 -8.45 8.01 5.04
C MET A 220 -7.19 7.95 5.89
N TYR A 221 -6.63 9.12 6.24
CA TYR A 221 -5.47 9.23 7.11
C TYR A 221 -5.91 9.67 8.51
N LYS A 222 -5.84 8.76 9.49
CA LYS A 222 -6.20 8.96 10.89
C LYS A 222 -7.57 9.63 11.05
N GLY A 223 -8.57 9.11 10.34
CA GLY A 223 -9.95 9.62 10.33
C GLY A 223 -10.20 10.83 9.43
N LYS A 224 -9.16 11.37 8.75
CA LYS A 224 -9.28 12.51 7.84
C LYS A 224 -9.22 12.05 6.39
N LYS A 225 -10.20 12.49 5.58
CA LYS A 225 -10.16 12.30 4.12
C LYS A 225 -9.06 13.18 3.52
N VAL A 226 -8.06 12.57 2.90
CA VAL A 226 -6.95 13.24 2.22
C VAL A 226 -6.90 12.81 0.75
N LYS A 227 -6.23 13.60 -0.10
CA LYS A 227 -6.00 13.19 -1.49
C LYS A 227 -4.94 12.11 -1.50
N SER A 228 -5.06 11.18 -2.44
CA SER A 228 -4.06 10.15 -2.65
C SER A 228 -3.61 10.13 -4.10
N GLY A 229 -2.31 10.26 -4.28
CA GLY A 229 -1.63 10.18 -5.55
C GLY A 229 -0.67 9.01 -5.58
N GLY A 230 -0.06 8.78 -6.74
CA GLY A 230 0.99 7.81 -6.82
C GLY A 230 1.98 8.05 -7.94
N ILE A 231 3.13 7.43 -7.79
CA ILE A 231 4.18 7.37 -8.79
C ILE A 231 4.58 5.91 -8.98
N ALA A 232 4.35 5.40 -10.19
CA ALA A 232 4.82 4.08 -10.60
C ALA A 232 6.09 4.24 -11.43
N LEU A 233 7.08 3.45 -11.07
CA LEU A 233 8.43 3.41 -11.61
C LEU A 233 8.73 1.99 -12.09
N ASP A 234 9.96 1.74 -12.54
CA ASP A 234 10.33 0.43 -13.10
C ASP A 234 10.33 -0.68 -12.04
N GLU A 235 10.90 -0.41 -10.87
CA GLU A 235 11.06 -1.41 -9.79
C GLU A 235 10.24 -1.09 -8.54
N SER A 236 9.62 0.09 -8.50
CA SER A 236 8.95 0.59 -7.30
C SER A 236 7.65 1.34 -7.61
N PHE A 237 6.76 1.35 -6.63
CA PHE A 237 5.54 2.13 -6.65
C PHE A 237 5.42 2.87 -5.33
N PHE A 238 5.06 4.15 -5.37
CA PHE A 238 4.78 4.94 -4.18
C PHE A 238 3.35 5.48 -4.23
N SER A 239 2.59 5.25 -3.14
CA SER A 239 1.36 5.99 -2.83
C SER A 239 1.71 7.19 -1.95
N VAL A 240 1.09 8.34 -2.22
CA VAL A 240 1.36 9.61 -1.53
C VAL A 240 0.05 10.20 -1.05
N ASP A 241 -0.10 10.26 0.27
CA ASP A 241 -1.26 10.87 0.92
C ASP A 241 -0.95 12.32 1.28
N TYR A 242 -1.83 13.24 0.90
CA TYR A 242 -1.58 14.66 1.04
C TYR A 242 -2.85 15.48 1.16
N LEU A 243 -2.73 16.66 1.76
CA LEU A 243 -3.74 17.72 1.70
C LEU A 243 -3.07 19.00 1.22
N GLU A 244 -3.65 19.60 0.18
CA GLU A 244 -3.04 20.75 -0.50
C GLU A 244 -1.62 20.42 -1.01
N ASP A 245 -0.58 20.97 -0.38
CA ASP A 245 0.83 20.66 -0.65
C ASP A 245 1.55 20.01 0.55
N GLU A 246 0.83 19.70 1.63
CA GLU A 246 1.35 18.98 2.79
C GLU A 246 1.23 17.46 2.58
N ILE A 247 2.37 16.77 2.59
CA ILE A 247 2.43 15.30 2.52
C ILE A 247 2.27 14.74 3.93
N TYR A 248 1.31 13.84 4.12
CA TYR A 248 1.02 13.18 5.39
C TYR A 248 1.75 11.84 5.51
N SER A 249 1.78 11.06 4.42
CA SER A 249 2.45 9.78 4.39
C SER A 249 2.87 9.39 2.99
N ILE A 250 3.91 8.56 2.88
CA ILE A 250 4.32 7.94 1.64
C ILE A 250 4.48 6.44 1.88
N LEU A 251 3.76 5.62 1.12
CA LEU A 251 3.89 4.16 1.14
C LEU A 251 4.63 3.69 -0.11
N GLY A 252 5.86 3.21 0.06
CA GLY A 252 6.64 2.57 -0.99
C GLY A 252 6.42 1.06 -1.03
N ILE A 253 6.31 0.52 -2.24
CA ILE A 253 6.20 -0.91 -2.51
C ILE A 253 7.25 -1.32 -3.55
N GLU A 254 8.09 -2.27 -3.18
CA GLU A 254 9.21 -2.80 -3.98
C GLU A 254 8.99 -4.30 -4.23
N TRP A 255 8.01 -4.60 -5.07
CA TRP A 255 7.73 -5.97 -5.51
C TRP A 255 7.43 -5.97 -7.01
N PRO A 256 8.24 -6.58 -7.90
CA PRO A 256 8.17 -6.34 -9.35
C PRO A 256 6.77 -6.42 -9.99
N ARG A 257 5.87 -7.28 -9.48
CA ARG A 257 4.49 -7.37 -9.98
C ARG A 257 3.66 -6.11 -9.66
N CYS A 258 3.94 -5.43 -8.55
CA CYS A 258 3.21 -4.24 -8.08
C CYS A 258 3.47 -3.00 -8.98
N PRO A 259 4.72 -2.54 -9.21
CA PRO A 259 5.02 -1.44 -10.12
C PRO A 259 4.54 -1.71 -11.55
N SER A 260 4.66 -2.95 -12.04
CA SER A 260 4.12 -3.33 -13.35
C SER A 260 2.60 -3.17 -13.40
N CYS A 261 1.89 -3.71 -12.40
CA CYS A 261 0.44 -3.61 -12.32
C CYS A 261 -0.03 -2.15 -12.20
N MET A 262 0.67 -1.33 -11.41
CA MET A 262 0.32 0.08 -11.22
C MET A 262 0.63 0.92 -12.45
N THR A 263 1.74 0.65 -13.13
CA THR A 263 2.06 1.25 -14.44
C THR A 263 0.95 0.97 -15.45
N ASP A 264 0.52 -0.29 -15.60
CA ASP A 264 -0.57 -0.64 -16.52
C ASP A 264 -1.89 0.05 -16.16
N PHE A 265 -2.20 0.13 -14.87
CA PHE A 265 -3.39 0.83 -14.40
C PHE A 265 -3.34 2.32 -14.76
N TYR A 266 -2.19 2.97 -14.56
CA TYR A 266 -1.99 4.37 -14.92
C TYR A 266 -1.97 4.61 -16.43
N GLU A 267 -1.49 3.66 -17.23
CA GLU A 267 -1.62 3.70 -18.70
C GLU A 267 -3.08 3.68 -19.17
N LEU A 268 -3.90 2.84 -18.56
CA LEU A 268 -5.33 2.80 -18.86
C LEU A 268 -6.01 4.12 -18.45
N GLY A 269 -5.71 4.62 -17.25
CA GLY A 269 -6.18 5.92 -16.78
C GLY A 269 -5.78 7.06 -17.71
N TRP A 270 -4.54 7.03 -18.20
CA TRP A 270 -4.00 7.98 -19.17
C TRP A 270 -4.79 7.98 -20.47
N ARG A 271 -4.97 6.79 -21.08
CA ARG A 271 -5.74 6.63 -22.33
C ARG A 271 -7.17 7.14 -22.18
N ALA A 272 -7.82 6.83 -21.06
CA ALA A 272 -9.17 7.31 -20.77
C ALA A 272 -9.20 8.84 -20.66
N ALA A 273 -8.28 9.43 -19.89
CA ALA A 273 -8.20 10.87 -19.71
C ALA A 273 -7.95 11.64 -21.02
N THR A 274 -7.22 11.06 -21.97
CA THR A 274 -6.98 11.67 -23.30
C THR A 274 -8.18 11.59 -24.24
N LYS A 275 -9.07 10.59 -24.08
CA LYS A 275 -10.27 10.43 -24.94
C LYS A 275 -11.41 11.39 -24.60
N VAL A 276 -11.42 11.92 -23.39
CA VAL A 276 -12.47 12.83 -22.88
C VAL A 276 -12.13 14.30 -23.18
N ARG A 277 -11.06 14.58 -23.95
CA ARG A 277 -10.69 15.93 -24.40
C ARG A 277 -11.38 16.31 -25.71
#